data_AF-A0A845S1N6-F1
#
_entry.id   AF-A0A845S1N6-F1
#
_cell.length_a   1.000
_cell.length_b   1.000
_cell.length_c   1.000
_cell.angle_alpha   90.00
_cell.angle_beta   90.00
_cell.angle_gamma   90.00
#
_symmetry.space_group_name_H-M   'P 1'
#
loop_
_entity.id
_entity.type
_entity.pdbx_description
1 polymer ?
#
loop_
_entity_poly.entity_id
_entity_poly.type
_entity_poly.pdbx_seq_one_letter_code
_entity_poly.pdbx_strand_id
1 'polypeptide(L)'
;KWVFPKEVIEKDGSYFLDNKEKVLKGDSQAMSKSKKNIVDPDDIIKIYGADAVRWFILSDSPPDRDIQWSDNGIQGAFKYIQKIWRVCEKIKVYKKEKEETNNNFLIKTNILIKEITECVEKFQINVAVAKLYIFLNNLNEEVDRKILDESDIINTYKKYLIIISAFTPFIANECWEKITKENNLSSQEWPKIENTHIKKDNFDIVIQINGKKRAIINAINNESEENIFSKSLAIKNIKVILEEKNIIKKIFIKNKLLNIVTNDK
;
A
#
# COMPACT_ATOMS: atom_id res chain seq x y z
N LYS A 1 25.16 -24.78 20.87
CA LYS A 1 25.75 -25.00 19.52
C LYS A 1 24.72 -24.55 18.50
N TRP A 2 25.11 -23.78 17.47
CA TRP A 2 24.18 -23.37 16.41
C TRP A 2 23.90 -24.53 15.43
N VAL A 3 22.66 -24.57 14.93
CA VAL A 3 22.14 -25.55 13.97
C VAL A 3 21.50 -24.79 12.81
N PHE A 4 21.47 -25.39 11.62
CA PHE A 4 20.83 -24.73 10.48
C PHE A 4 19.30 -24.81 10.62
N PRO A 5 18.53 -23.77 10.22
CA PRO A 5 17.06 -23.81 10.27
C PRO A 5 16.45 -25.02 9.55
N LYS A 6 17.05 -25.48 8.44
CA LYS A 6 16.61 -26.66 7.69
C LYS A 6 16.75 -28.00 8.45
N GLU A 7 17.54 -28.03 9.52
CA GLU A 7 17.75 -29.20 10.37
C GLU A 7 16.75 -29.23 11.54
N VAL A 8 15.86 -28.23 11.64
CA VAL A 8 14.96 -28.02 12.79
C VAL A 8 13.51 -28.31 12.40
N ILE A 9 12.85 -29.15 13.18
CA ILE A 9 11.43 -29.48 13.09
C ILE A 9 10.67 -28.76 14.21
N GLU A 10 9.65 -27.99 13.85
CA GLU A 10 8.74 -27.36 14.81
C GLU A 10 7.56 -28.28 15.12
N LYS A 11 7.30 -28.52 16.41
CA LYS A 11 6.17 -29.30 16.90
C LYS A 11 5.62 -28.68 18.18
N ASP A 12 4.35 -28.29 18.17
CA ASP A 12 3.63 -27.70 19.31
C ASP A 12 4.37 -26.51 19.96
N GLY A 13 4.97 -25.64 19.13
CA GLY A 13 5.74 -24.47 19.58
C GLY A 13 7.12 -24.80 20.20
N SER A 14 7.54 -26.06 20.13
CA SER A 14 8.89 -26.50 20.49
C SER A 14 9.67 -26.92 19.24
N TYR A 15 10.99 -26.75 19.28
CA TYR A 15 11.88 -27.03 18.16
C TYR A 15 12.77 -28.23 18.47
N PHE A 16 12.92 -29.14 17.51
CA PHE A 16 13.70 -30.37 17.65
C PHE A 16 14.57 -30.63 16.43
N LEU A 17 15.68 -31.34 16.61
CA LEU A 17 16.45 -31.95 15.53
C LEU A 17 15.90 -33.34 15.19
N ASP A 18 16.32 -33.92 14.06
CA ASP A 18 15.94 -35.29 13.64
C ASP A 18 16.27 -36.36 14.70
N ASN A 19 17.35 -36.16 15.45
CA ASN A 19 17.73 -37.04 16.56
C ASN A 19 16.88 -36.83 17.85
N LYS A 20 15.82 -36.02 17.78
CA LYS A 20 14.91 -35.62 18.87
C LYS A 20 15.53 -34.73 19.95
N GLU A 21 16.73 -34.19 19.72
CA GLU A 21 17.29 -33.19 20.63
C GLU A 21 16.50 -31.88 20.53
N LYS A 22 16.12 -31.33 21.69
CA LYS A 22 15.40 -30.05 21.76
C LYS A 22 16.36 -28.89 21.47
N VAL A 23 15.92 -27.96 20.63
CA VAL A 23 16.63 -26.72 20.34
C VAL A 23 15.79 -25.51 20.74
N LEU A 24 16.45 -24.39 20.99
CA LEU A 24 15.83 -23.13 21.38
C LEU A 24 15.95 -22.14 20.23
N LYS A 25 14.86 -21.41 19.97
CA LYS A 25 14.89 -20.27 19.06
C LYS A 25 15.60 -19.11 19.77
N GLY A 26 16.74 -18.71 19.25
CA GLY A 26 17.47 -17.54 19.73
C GLY A 26 16.85 -16.22 19.23
N ASP A 27 17.35 -15.11 19.74
CA ASP A 27 16.97 -13.78 19.29
C ASP A 27 17.35 -13.55 17.82
N SER A 28 16.67 -12.59 17.18
CA SER A 28 17.06 -12.12 15.85
C SER A 28 18.46 -11.51 15.89
N GLN A 29 19.35 -11.98 15.03
CA GLN A 29 20.74 -11.53 14.95
C GLN A 29 21.17 -11.38 13.50
N ALA A 30 22.15 -10.52 13.25
CA ALA A 30 22.78 -10.38 11.93
C ALA A 30 23.19 -11.75 11.36
N MET A 31 22.93 -11.95 10.07
CA MET A 31 23.23 -13.20 9.37
C MET A 31 24.75 -13.45 9.34
N SER A 32 25.20 -14.64 9.77
CA SER A 32 26.60 -15.05 9.66
C SER A 32 26.76 -16.56 9.48
N LYS A 33 27.83 -16.96 8.78
CA LYS A 33 28.17 -18.38 8.57
C LYS A 33 28.40 -19.10 9.91
N SER A 34 29.01 -18.44 10.87
CA SER A 34 29.31 -18.99 12.21
C SER A 34 28.07 -19.22 13.07
N LYS A 35 27.00 -18.43 12.87
CA LYS A 35 25.73 -18.56 13.58
C LYS A 35 24.72 -19.46 12.87
N LYS A 36 25.03 -19.91 11.65
CA LYS A 36 24.18 -20.78 10.81
C LYS A 36 22.76 -20.24 10.58
N ASN A 37 22.58 -18.92 10.67
CA ASN A 37 21.32 -18.22 10.48
C ASN A 37 21.24 -17.54 9.09
N ILE A 38 22.07 -17.95 8.14
CA ILE A 38 22.02 -17.44 6.76
C ILE A 38 20.78 -18.02 6.07
N VAL A 39 20.05 -17.13 5.41
CA VAL A 39 18.98 -17.49 4.50
C VAL A 39 19.53 -17.51 3.09
N ASP A 40 19.48 -18.66 2.42
CA ASP A 40 19.96 -18.79 1.04
C ASP A 40 18.93 -18.19 0.07
N PRO A 41 19.27 -17.15 -0.72
CA PRO A 41 18.35 -16.56 -1.67
C PRO A 41 17.84 -17.56 -2.72
N ASP A 42 18.65 -18.53 -3.15
CA ASP A 42 18.28 -19.47 -4.22
C ASP A 42 17.16 -20.40 -3.77
N ASP A 43 17.20 -20.85 -2.52
CA ASP A 43 16.16 -21.73 -1.97
C ASP A 43 14.81 -20.99 -1.91
N ILE A 44 14.83 -19.71 -1.53
CA ILE A 44 13.61 -18.91 -1.41
C ILE A 44 13.07 -18.50 -2.78
N ILE A 45 13.95 -18.17 -3.73
CA ILE A 45 13.55 -17.90 -5.11
C ILE A 45 12.92 -19.15 -5.73
N LYS A 46 13.45 -20.36 -5.46
CA LYS A 46 12.83 -21.61 -5.96
C LYS A 46 11.43 -21.84 -5.41
N ILE A 47 11.17 -21.48 -4.15
CA ILE A 47 9.87 -21.71 -3.50
C ILE A 47 8.84 -20.63 -3.88
N TYR A 48 9.23 -19.37 -3.84
CA TYR A 48 8.32 -18.22 -3.93
C TYR A 48 8.44 -17.42 -5.23
N GLY A 49 9.51 -17.63 -6.01
CA GLY A 49 9.84 -16.84 -7.19
C GLY A 49 10.59 -15.54 -6.87
N ALA A 50 11.35 -15.05 -7.84
CA ALA A 50 12.19 -13.86 -7.68
C ALA A 50 11.38 -12.60 -7.33
N ASP A 51 10.19 -12.44 -7.90
CA ASP A 51 9.34 -11.27 -7.63
C ASP A 51 8.81 -11.23 -6.20
N ALA A 52 8.43 -12.37 -5.63
CA ALA A 52 7.99 -12.41 -4.24
C ALA A 52 9.13 -12.03 -3.28
N VAL A 53 10.35 -12.50 -3.56
CA VAL A 53 11.55 -12.14 -2.77
C VAL A 53 11.86 -10.65 -2.89
N ARG A 54 11.90 -10.11 -4.11
CA ARG A 54 12.09 -8.67 -4.35
C ARG A 54 11.04 -7.85 -3.61
N TRP A 55 9.77 -8.22 -3.76
CA TRP A 55 8.66 -7.51 -3.13
C TRP A 55 8.74 -7.54 -1.61
N PHE A 56 9.09 -8.68 -1.01
CA PHE A 56 9.27 -8.81 0.43
C PHE A 56 10.36 -7.85 0.94
N ILE A 57 11.55 -7.88 0.33
CA ILE A 57 12.68 -7.01 0.70
C ILE A 57 12.28 -5.54 0.63
N LEU A 58 11.56 -5.15 -0.43
CA LEU A 58 11.11 -3.77 -0.65
C LEU A 58 9.97 -3.34 0.29
N SER A 59 9.26 -4.30 0.90
CA SER A 59 8.09 -4.04 1.74
C SER A 59 8.42 -3.85 3.22
N ASP A 60 9.43 -4.55 3.73
CA ASP A 60 9.63 -4.76 5.18
C ASP A 60 10.18 -3.50 5.87
N SER A 61 11.22 -2.90 5.30
CA SER A 61 11.90 -1.75 5.88
C SER A 61 12.29 -0.72 4.83
N PRO A 62 12.37 0.58 5.23
CA PRO A 62 13.10 1.58 4.47
C PRO A 62 14.52 1.11 4.11
N PRO A 63 15.08 1.57 2.98
CA PRO A 63 16.39 1.11 2.50
C PRO A 63 17.56 1.43 3.45
N ASP A 64 17.37 2.38 4.37
CA ASP A 64 18.34 2.79 5.40
C ASP A 64 18.23 1.97 6.70
N ARG A 65 17.32 0.99 6.78
CA ARG A 65 17.11 0.17 7.98
C ARG A 65 17.34 -1.31 7.72
N ASP A 66 17.77 -2.00 8.77
CA ASP A 66 17.89 -3.45 8.75
C ASP A 66 16.52 -4.11 8.54
N ILE A 67 16.52 -5.15 7.71
CA ILE A 67 15.36 -6.01 7.45
C ILE A 67 15.44 -7.21 8.38
N GLN A 68 14.33 -7.51 9.05
CA GLN A 68 14.22 -8.77 9.79
C GLN A 68 13.55 -9.80 8.89
N TRP A 69 14.34 -10.80 8.49
CA TRP A 69 13.80 -11.90 7.71
C TRP A 69 12.66 -12.59 8.48
N SER A 70 11.50 -12.75 7.85
CA SER A 70 10.37 -13.47 8.41
C SER A 70 9.63 -14.31 7.37
N ASP A 71 9.34 -15.57 7.70
CA ASP A 71 8.62 -16.48 6.80
C ASP A 71 7.20 -16.00 6.51
N ASN A 72 6.55 -15.38 7.52
CA ASN A 72 5.25 -14.76 7.34
C ASN A 72 5.30 -13.57 6.37
N GLY A 73 6.37 -12.77 6.41
CA GLY A 73 6.56 -11.64 5.51
C GLY A 73 6.67 -12.07 4.05
N ILE A 74 7.55 -13.04 3.75
CA ILE A 74 7.70 -13.56 2.37
C ILE A 74 6.43 -14.27 1.88
N GLN A 75 5.70 -14.98 2.74
CA GLN A 75 4.40 -15.55 2.38
C GLN A 75 3.37 -14.47 2.03
N GLY A 76 3.38 -13.34 2.74
CA GLY A 76 2.54 -12.18 2.41
C GLY A 76 2.86 -11.59 1.05
N ALA A 77 4.15 -11.45 0.72
CA ALA A 77 4.61 -11.03 -0.60
C ALA A 77 4.19 -12.02 -1.69
N PHE A 78 4.37 -13.32 -1.47
CA PHE A 78 3.96 -14.35 -2.44
C PHE A 78 2.45 -14.34 -2.71
N LYS A 79 1.62 -14.21 -1.68
CA LYS A 79 0.16 -14.05 -1.83
C LYS A 79 -0.22 -12.82 -2.64
N TYR A 80 0.56 -11.75 -2.54
CA TYR A 80 0.38 -10.55 -3.35
C TYR A 80 0.68 -10.80 -4.83
N ILE A 81 1.81 -11.45 -5.16
CA ILE A 81 2.13 -11.84 -6.54
C ILE A 81 1.03 -12.70 -7.14
N GLN A 82 0.53 -13.70 -6.39
CA GLN A 82 -0.61 -14.50 -6.83
C GLN A 82 -1.89 -13.67 -7.02
N LYS A 83 -2.11 -12.63 -6.20
CA LYS A 83 -3.27 -11.75 -6.34
C LYS A 83 -3.19 -10.93 -7.63
N ILE A 84 -2.02 -10.43 -8.01
CA ILE A 84 -1.79 -9.75 -9.29
C ILE A 84 -2.26 -10.66 -10.43
N TRP A 85 -1.79 -11.91 -10.44
CA TRP A 85 -2.21 -12.89 -11.44
C TRP A 85 -3.72 -13.13 -11.47
N ARG A 86 -4.35 -13.36 -10.31
CA ARG A 86 -5.81 -13.57 -10.23
C ARG A 86 -6.61 -12.37 -10.74
N VAL A 87 -6.16 -11.15 -10.46
CA VAL A 87 -6.78 -9.92 -10.99
C VAL A 87 -6.62 -9.86 -12.51
N CYS A 88 -5.44 -10.21 -13.04
CA CYS A 88 -5.21 -10.32 -14.48
C CYS A 88 -6.22 -11.28 -15.15
N GLU A 89 -6.43 -12.47 -14.57
CA GLU A 89 -7.38 -13.45 -15.10
C GLU A 89 -8.80 -12.91 -15.16
N LYS A 90 -9.23 -12.18 -14.12
CA LYS A 90 -10.55 -11.54 -14.09
C LYS A 90 -10.67 -10.46 -15.16
N ILE A 91 -9.65 -9.61 -15.30
CA ILE A 91 -9.62 -8.51 -16.27
C ILE A 91 -9.68 -9.03 -17.70
N LYS A 92 -8.97 -10.13 -18.00
CA LYS A 92 -8.95 -10.75 -19.33
C LYS A 92 -10.35 -11.13 -19.84
N VAL A 93 -11.26 -11.49 -18.95
CA VAL A 93 -12.64 -11.90 -19.28
C VAL A 93 -13.68 -10.87 -18.81
N TYR A 94 -13.23 -9.67 -18.42
CA TYR A 94 -14.08 -8.65 -17.86
C TYR A 94 -15.08 -8.15 -18.90
N LYS A 95 -16.32 -7.96 -18.47
CA LYS A 95 -17.37 -7.30 -19.23
C LYS A 95 -18.17 -6.44 -18.27
N LYS A 96 -18.48 -5.22 -18.69
CA LYS A 96 -19.40 -4.34 -17.97
C LYS A 96 -20.79 -4.96 -17.97
N GLU A 97 -21.45 -4.93 -16.81
CA GLU A 97 -22.81 -5.48 -16.62
C GLU A 97 -23.78 -4.43 -16.10
N LYS A 98 -23.30 -3.30 -15.56
CA LYS A 98 -24.13 -2.26 -14.95
C LYS A 98 -23.94 -0.92 -15.63
N GLU A 99 -25.03 -0.24 -15.92
CA GLU A 99 -25.03 1.14 -16.42
C GLU A 99 -25.04 2.12 -15.24
N GLU A 100 -23.86 2.32 -14.65
CA GLU A 100 -23.60 3.37 -13.66
C GLU A 100 -22.34 4.15 -14.08
N THR A 101 -22.32 5.45 -13.80
CA THR A 101 -21.15 6.30 -14.02
C THR A 101 -20.35 6.44 -12.74
N ASN A 102 -19.12 5.92 -12.72
CA ASN A 102 -18.21 6.05 -11.58
C ASN A 102 -16.81 6.53 -12.01
N ASN A 103 -16.68 7.83 -12.26
CA ASN A 103 -15.38 8.43 -12.61
C ASN A 103 -14.41 8.53 -11.41
N ASN A 104 -14.85 8.22 -10.19
CA ASN A 104 -14.04 8.36 -8.98
C ASN A 104 -12.84 7.41 -8.98
N PHE A 105 -12.97 6.22 -9.58
CA PHE A 105 -11.87 5.26 -9.61
C PHE A 105 -10.71 5.72 -10.50
N LEU A 106 -10.99 6.30 -11.67
CA LEU A 106 -9.96 6.84 -12.57
C LEU A 106 -9.17 7.98 -11.92
N ILE A 107 -9.84 8.82 -11.12
CA ILE A 107 -9.19 9.85 -10.31
C ILE A 107 -8.23 9.21 -9.29
N LYS A 108 -8.68 8.16 -8.58
CA LYS A 108 -7.83 7.42 -7.63
C LYS A 108 -6.60 6.80 -8.30
N THR A 109 -6.73 6.30 -9.54
CA THR A 109 -5.59 5.80 -10.33
C THR A 109 -4.55 6.88 -10.56
N ASN A 110 -4.94 8.08 -10.99
CA ASN A 110 -4.01 9.19 -11.22
C ASN A 110 -3.35 9.69 -9.93
N ILE A 111 -4.09 9.72 -8.83
CA ILE A 111 -3.54 10.03 -7.50
C ILE A 111 -2.49 8.99 -7.10
N LEU A 112 -2.77 7.70 -7.30
CA LEU A 112 -1.80 6.65 -7.01
C LEU A 112 -0.52 6.84 -7.83
N ILE A 113 -0.63 7.06 -9.15
CA ILE A 113 0.53 7.26 -10.03
C ILE A 113 1.40 8.39 -9.49
N LYS A 114 0.79 9.52 -9.12
CA LYS A 114 1.50 10.64 -8.50
C LYS A 114 2.20 10.24 -7.20
N GLU A 115 1.47 9.64 -6.28
CA GLU A 115 2.00 9.28 -4.96
C GLU A 115 3.11 8.22 -5.05
N ILE A 116 3.02 7.25 -5.96
CA ILE A 116 4.08 6.27 -6.19
C ILE A 116 5.30 6.92 -6.83
N THR A 117 5.10 7.80 -7.81
CA THR A 117 6.21 8.55 -8.45
C THR A 117 6.99 9.32 -7.39
N GLU A 118 6.31 10.10 -6.54
CA GLU A 118 6.96 10.84 -5.44
C GLU A 118 7.65 9.92 -4.43
N CYS A 119 7.09 8.75 -4.14
CA CYS A 119 7.71 7.78 -3.24
C CYS A 119 9.00 7.22 -3.86
N VAL A 120 8.99 6.87 -5.15
CA VAL A 120 10.17 6.35 -5.87
C VAL A 120 11.27 7.42 -5.92
N GLU A 121 10.95 8.66 -6.28
CA GLU A 121 11.92 9.77 -6.34
C GLU A 121 12.56 10.07 -4.97
N LYS A 122 11.79 9.92 -3.88
CA LYS A 122 12.26 10.13 -2.51
C LYS A 122 12.82 8.86 -1.85
N PHE A 123 12.98 7.77 -2.59
CA PHE A 123 13.43 6.46 -2.08
C PHE A 123 12.56 5.90 -0.93
N GLN A 124 11.28 6.26 -0.86
CA GLN A 124 10.29 5.75 0.10
C GLN A 124 9.59 4.49 -0.44
N ILE A 125 10.39 3.46 -0.77
CA ILE A 125 9.88 2.31 -1.52
C ILE A 125 8.88 1.46 -0.73
N ASN A 126 9.11 1.26 0.55
CA ASN A 126 8.18 0.56 1.44
C ASN A 126 6.81 1.26 1.51
N VAL A 127 6.79 2.60 1.46
CA VAL A 127 5.54 3.38 1.39
C VAL A 127 4.86 3.19 0.04
N ALA A 128 5.62 3.14 -1.06
CA ALA A 128 5.09 2.85 -2.39
C ALA A 128 4.43 1.46 -2.43
N VAL A 129 5.10 0.44 -1.89
CA VAL A 129 4.59 -0.93 -1.78
C VAL A 129 3.26 -0.98 -1.02
N ALA A 130 3.17 -0.32 0.14
CA ALA A 130 1.93 -0.27 0.92
C ALA A 130 0.75 0.35 0.14
N LYS A 131 1.02 1.40 -0.65
CA LYS A 131 0.02 2.03 -1.51
C LYS A 131 -0.42 1.11 -2.66
N LEU A 132 0.51 0.36 -3.24
CA LEU A 132 0.22 -0.61 -4.31
C LEU A 132 -0.64 -1.78 -3.81
N TYR A 133 -0.41 -2.25 -2.58
CA TYR A 133 -1.30 -3.23 -1.92
C TYR A 133 -2.76 -2.76 -1.88
N ILE A 134 -2.98 -1.54 -1.39
CA ILE A 134 -4.31 -0.94 -1.28
C ILE A 134 -4.92 -0.78 -2.67
N PHE A 135 -4.13 -0.32 -3.64
CA PHE A 135 -4.62 -0.10 -4.99
C PHE A 135 -5.07 -1.38 -5.68
N LEU A 136 -4.28 -2.47 -5.60
CA LEU A 136 -4.67 -3.75 -6.20
C LEU A 136 -5.95 -4.31 -5.57
N ASN A 137 -6.16 -4.09 -4.26
CA ASN A 137 -7.41 -4.45 -3.60
C ASN A 137 -8.60 -3.68 -4.19
N ASN A 138 -8.47 -2.34 -4.29
CA ASN A 138 -9.50 -1.48 -4.85
C ASN A 138 -9.80 -1.84 -6.32
N LEU A 139 -8.76 -2.08 -7.13
CA LEU A 139 -8.93 -2.51 -8.53
C LEU A 139 -9.70 -3.83 -8.61
N ASN A 140 -9.36 -4.81 -7.78
CA ASN A 140 -10.10 -6.07 -7.75
C ASN A 140 -11.57 -5.86 -7.40
N GLU A 141 -11.88 -4.98 -6.45
CA GLU A 141 -13.26 -4.65 -6.08
C GLU A 141 -14.03 -3.98 -7.24
N GLU A 142 -13.41 -3.05 -7.96
CA GLU A 142 -14.06 -2.42 -9.12
C GLU A 142 -14.27 -3.42 -10.28
N VAL A 143 -13.31 -4.33 -10.50
CA VAL A 143 -13.47 -5.45 -11.43
C VAL A 143 -14.64 -6.35 -11.04
N ASP A 144 -14.81 -6.64 -9.74
CA ASP A 144 -15.92 -7.45 -9.24
C ASP A 144 -17.28 -6.73 -9.34
N ARG A 145 -17.30 -5.39 -9.28
CA ARG A 145 -18.53 -4.59 -9.42
C ARG A 145 -19.08 -4.54 -10.85
N LYS A 146 -18.21 -4.65 -11.86
CA LYS A 146 -18.55 -4.62 -13.30
C LYS A 146 -19.31 -3.38 -13.77
N ILE A 147 -18.94 -2.23 -13.22
CA ILE A 147 -19.54 -0.91 -13.54
C ILE A 147 -18.73 -0.14 -14.57
N LEU A 148 -17.39 -0.20 -14.47
CA LEU A 148 -16.49 0.57 -15.33
C LEU A 148 -16.44 -0.01 -16.74
N ASP A 149 -16.11 0.83 -17.71
CA ASP A 149 -15.89 0.37 -19.08
C ASP A 149 -14.64 -0.53 -19.15
N GLU A 150 -14.68 -1.52 -20.04
CA GLU A 150 -13.59 -2.49 -20.20
C GLU A 150 -12.25 -1.80 -20.51
N SER A 151 -12.28 -0.78 -21.37
CA SER A 151 -11.12 0.04 -21.71
C SER A 151 -10.51 0.71 -20.48
N ASP A 152 -11.33 1.18 -19.54
CA ASP A 152 -10.87 1.89 -18.34
C ASP A 152 -10.18 0.95 -17.36
N ILE A 153 -10.73 -0.25 -17.17
CA ILE A 153 -10.12 -1.30 -16.35
C ILE A 153 -8.80 -1.74 -16.97
N ILE A 154 -8.77 -2.02 -18.27
CA ILE A 154 -7.55 -2.47 -18.97
C ILE A 154 -6.48 -1.38 -18.94
N ASN A 155 -6.82 -0.13 -19.24
CA ASN A 155 -5.88 0.99 -19.21
C ASN A 155 -5.35 1.24 -17.80
N THR A 156 -6.21 1.15 -16.78
CA THR A 156 -5.79 1.26 -15.37
C THR A 156 -4.80 0.15 -15.01
N TYR A 157 -5.10 -1.10 -15.40
CA TYR A 157 -4.22 -2.22 -15.09
C TYR A 157 -2.89 -2.14 -15.85
N LYS A 158 -2.89 -1.71 -17.12
CA LYS A 158 -1.66 -1.40 -17.87
C LYS A 158 -0.78 -0.39 -17.12
N LYS A 159 -1.34 0.74 -16.66
CA LYS A 159 -0.61 1.74 -15.87
C LYS A 159 -0.03 1.13 -14.59
N TYR A 160 -0.82 0.30 -13.90
CA TYR A 160 -0.35 -0.45 -12.73
C TYR A 160 0.81 -1.41 -13.06
N LEU A 161 0.72 -2.18 -14.15
CA LEU A 161 1.77 -3.12 -14.59
C LEU A 161 3.08 -2.40 -14.92
N ILE A 162 3.02 -1.24 -15.58
CA ILE A 162 4.20 -0.41 -15.83
C ILE A 162 4.85 0.00 -14.51
N ILE A 163 4.08 0.47 -13.54
CA ILE A 163 4.60 0.86 -12.22
C ILE A 163 5.23 -0.34 -11.51
N ILE A 164 4.51 -1.47 -11.43
CA ILE A 164 5.01 -2.62 -10.67
C ILE A 164 6.18 -3.32 -11.35
N SER A 165 6.41 -3.11 -12.65
CA SER A 165 7.56 -3.68 -13.36
C SER A 165 8.91 -3.27 -12.74
N ALA A 166 8.98 -2.08 -12.12
CA ALA A 166 10.16 -1.64 -11.40
C ALA A 166 10.46 -2.50 -10.14
N PHE A 167 9.42 -3.08 -9.54
CA PHE A 167 9.53 -3.86 -8.31
C PHE A 167 9.51 -5.37 -8.58
N THR A 168 8.59 -5.83 -9.42
CA THR A 168 8.27 -7.23 -9.73
C THR A 168 8.15 -7.42 -11.26
N PRO A 169 9.27 -7.39 -12.00
CA PRO A 169 9.26 -7.36 -13.46
C PRO A 169 8.65 -8.60 -14.12
N PHE A 170 8.84 -9.79 -13.55
CA PHE A 170 8.45 -11.03 -14.24
C PHE A 170 6.93 -11.19 -14.31
N ILE A 171 6.24 -11.08 -13.16
CA ILE A 171 4.77 -11.15 -13.10
C ILE A 171 4.12 -9.99 -13.86
N ALA A 172 4.76 -8.81 -13.85
CA ALA A 172 4.27 -7.66 -14.58
C ALA A 172 4.30 -7.94 -16.10
N ASN A 173 5.40 -8.50 -16.61
CA ASN A 173 5.56 -8.83 -18.02
C ASN A 173 4.59 -9.93 -18.47
N GLU A 174 4.46 -11.01 -17.68
CA GLU A 174 3.51 -12.09 -17.93
C GLU A 174 2.06 -11.59 -17.99
N CYS A 175 1.66 -10.72 -17.04
CA CYS A 175 0.33 -10.12 -17.06
C CYS A 175 0.15 -9.16 -18.24
N TRP A 176 1.20 -8.41 -18.60
CA TRP A 176 1.17 -7.47 -19.71
C TRP A 176 0.93 -8.20 -21.03
N GLU A 177 1.75 -9.19 -21.37
CA GLU A 177 1.59 -10.00 -22.58
C GLU A 177 0.20 -10.65 -22.62
N LYS A 178 -0.30 -11.09 -21.46
CA LYS A 178 -1.62 -11.72 -21.38
C LYS A 178 -2.76 -10.79 -21.79
N ILE A 179 -2.72 -9.51 -21.39
CA ILE A 179 -3.76 -8.52 -21.69
C ILE A 179 -3.53 -7.76 -23.01
N THR A 180 -2.28 -7.56 -23.43
CA THR A 180 -1.94 -6.76 -24.62
C THR A 180 -1.63 -7.59 -25.84
N LYS A 181 -1.19 -8.85 -25.66
CA LYS A 181 -0.58 -9.69 -26.69
C LYS A 181 0.77 -9.18 -27.19
N GLU A 182 1.41 -8.28 -26.44
CA GLU A 182 2.69 -7.67 -26.78
C GLU A 182 3.71 -7.93 -25.67
N ASN A 183 4.97 -8.14 -26.04
CA ASN A 183 6.08 -8.32 -25.10
C ASN A 183 7.01 -7.10 -25.11
N ASN A 184 6.46 -5.94 -24.78
CA ASN A 184 7.12 -4.63 -24.87
C ASN A 184 6.96 -3.79 -23.59
N LEU A 185 6.68 -4.42 -22.44
CA LEU A 185 6.49 -3.74 -21.16
C LEU A 185 7.71 -2.90 -20.77
N SER A 186 8.92 -3.44 -20.97
CA SER A 186 10.18 -2.76 -20.67
C SER A 186 10.44 -1.50 -21.49
N SER A 187 9.72 -1.33 -22.60
CA SER A 187 9.83 -0.17 -23.49
C SER A 187 8.74 0.88 -23.24
N GLN A 188 7.81 0.63 -22.31
CA GLN A 188 6.75 1.57 -21.98
C GLN A 188 7.30 2.74 -21.16
N GLU A 189 6.80 3.95 -21.45
CA GLU A 189 7.07 5.11 -20.62
C GLU A 189 6.38 4.99 -19.25
N TRP A 190 6.99 5.58 -18.22
CA TRP A 190 6.34 5.72 -16.92
C TRP A 190 4.99 6.46 -17.08
N PRO A 191 3.90 6.01 -16.41
CA PRO A 191 2.58 6.55 -16.68
C PRO A 191 2.51 8.05 -16.40
N LYS A 192 2.03 8.81 -17.40
CA LYS A 192 1.78 10.25 -17.25
C LYS A 192 0.50 10.46 -16.44
N ILE A 193 0.55 11.51 -15.61
CA ILE A 193 -0.60 11.98 -14.86
C ILE A 193 -1.50 12.79 -15.79
N GLU A 194 -2.74 12.36 -15.96
CA GLU A 194 -3.75 13.15 -16.67
C GLU A 194 -4.29 14.22 -15.72
N ASN A 195 -3.83 15.46 -15.91
CA ASN A 195 -4.16 16.62 -15.06
C ASN A 195 -5.66 16.94 -14.98
N THR A 196 -6.47 16.43 -15.92
CA THR A 196 -7.93 16.59 -15.94
C THR A 196 -8.62 15.98 -14.72
N HIS A 197 -7.97 15.02 -14.05
CA HIS A 197 -8.55 14.25 -12.94
C HIS A 197 -7.90 14.53 -11.58
N ILE A 198 -6.75 15.21 -11.50
CA ILE A 198 -6.15 15.64 -10.22
C ILE A 198 -6.69 17.01 -9.80
N LYS A 199 -8.00 17.14 -9.84
CA LYS A 199 -8.69 18.04 -8.93
C LYS A 199 -9.11 17.18 -7.75
N LYS A 200 -8.24 17.07 -6.74
CA LYS A 200 -8.67 16.59 -5.42
C LYS A 200 -9.61 17.66 -4.87
N ASP A 201 -10.85 17.72 -5.36
CA ASP A 201 -11.80 18.73 -4.90
C ASP A 201 -12.31 18.41 -3.49
N ASN A 202 -11.94 17.28 -2.89
CA ASN A 202 -12.41 16.88 -1.57
C ASN A 202 -11.36 16.02 -0.82
N PHE A 203 -10.96 16.47 0.36
CA PHE A 203 -10.06 15.83 1.32
C PHE A 203 -10.77 15.72 2.67
N ASP A 204 -10.64 14.56 3.31
CA ASP A 204 -11.07 14.38 4.68
C ASP A 204 -10.08 15.05 5.65
N ILE A 205 -10.49 16.17 6.24
CA ILE A 205 -9.74 16.86 7.30
C ILE A 205 -10.28 16.42 8.66
N VAL A 206 -9.39 15.89 9.48
CA VAL A 206 -9.73 15.49 10.86
C VAL A 206 -9.79 16.73 11.74
N ILE A 207 -10.91 16.93 12.43
CA ILE A 207 -11.06 17.99 13.44
C ILE A 207 -10.79 17.42 14.83
N GLN A 208 -9.87 18.06 15.55
CA GLN A 208 -9.50 17.71 16.92
C GLN A 208 -9.74 18.89 17.86
N ILE A 209 -10.07 18.58 19.12
CA ILE A 209 -10.09 19.55 20.22
C ILE A 209 -9.20 18.99 21.33
N ASN A 210 -8.16 19.73 21.70
CA ASN A 210 -7.11 19.29 22.65
C ASN A 210 -6.57 17.88 22.30
N GLY A 211 -6.29 17.64 21.02
CA GLY A 211 -5.74 16.37 20.51
C GLY A 211 -6.75 15.22 20.36
N LYS A 212 -7.98 15.36 20.87
CA LYS A 212 -9.04 14.34 20.73
C LYS A 212 -9.82 14.56 19.44
N LYS A 213 -9.95 13.53 18.60
CA LYS A 213 -10.75 13.54 17.37
C LYS A 213 -12.24 13.77 17.68
N ARG A 214 -12.86 14.72 16.99
CA ARG A 214 -14.29 15.09 17.19
C ARG A 214 -15.13 14.96 15.93
N ALA A 215 -14.54 15.19 14.76
CA ALA A 215 -15.22 15.04 13.48
C ALA A 215 -14.21 14.80 12.34
N ILE A 216 -14.74 14.46 11.18
CA ILE A 216 -14.05 14.54 9.90
C ILE A 216 -14.92 15.44 9.02
N ILE A 217 -14.31 16.39 8.32
CA ILE A 217 -14.99 17.24 7.34
C ILE A 217 -14.37 17.09 5.97
N ASN A 218 -15.20 17.19 4.93
CA ASN A 218 -14.71 17.26 3.56
C ASN A 218 -14.29 18.70 3.20
N ALA A 219 -13.10 18.82 2.62
CA ALA A 219 -12.43 20.07 2.31
C ALA A 219 -11.92 20.11 0.88
N ILE A 220 -12.04 21.24 0.20
CA ILE A 220 -11.44 21.38 -1.15
C ILE A 220 -9.92 21.50 -1.06
N ASN A 221 -9.20 21.18 -2.14
CA ASN A 221 -7.73 21.34 -2.15
C ASN A 221 -7.35 22.77 -1.79
N ASN A 222 -6.38 22.92 -0.88
CA ASN A 222 -5.90 24.23 -0.43
C ASN A 222 -6.97 25.10 0.26
N GLU A 223 -8.06 24.52 0.77
CA GLU A 223 -9.03 25.29 1.55
C GLU A 223 -8.37 25.97 2.75
N SER A 224 -8.72 27.24 2.98
CA SER A 224 -8.10 28.06 4.02
C SER A 224 -8.44 27.56 5.43
N GLU A 225 -7.54 27.82 6.37
CA GLU A 225 -7.78 27.50 7.78
C GLU A 225 -9.10 28.10 8.29
N GLU A 226 -9.43 29.33 7.89
CA GLU A 226 -10.67 30.00 8.30
C GLU A 226 -11.92 29.29 7.79
N ASN A 227 -11.92 28.81 6.54
CA ASN A 227 -13.05 28.07 5.98
C ASN A 227 -13.23 26.71 6.67
N ILE A 228 -12.14 25.98 6.91
CA ILE A 228 -12.16 24.70 7.63
C ILE A 228 -12.66 24.90 9.06
N PHE A 229 -12.21 25.95 9.74
CA PHE A 229 -12.69 26.29 11.07
C PHE A 229 -14.19 26.64 11.06
N SER A 230 -14.64 27.43 10.10
CA SER A 230 -16.06 27.80 9.96
C SER A 230 -16.95 26.58 9.70
N LYS A 231 -16.52 25.68 8.81
CA LYS A 231 -17.18 24.38 8.58
C LYS A 231 -17.22 23.53 9.85
N SER A 232 -16.16 23.54 10.66
CA SER A 232 -16.13 22.79 11.92
C SER A 232 -17.14 23.31 12.96
N LEU A 233 -17.39 24.63 12.98
CA LEU A 233 -18.39 25.26 13.87
C LEU A 233 -19.84 24.95 13.46
N ALA A 234 -20.07 24.58 12.20
CA ALA A 234 -21.39 24.14 11.75
C ALA A 234 -21.77 22.76 12.32
N ILE A 235 -20.81 22.00 12.86
CA ILE A 235 -21.06 20.69 13.45
C ILE A 235 -21.49 20.86 14.91
N LYS A 236 -22.70 20.39 15.20
CA LYS A 236 -23.36 20.55 16.50
C LYS A 236 -22.50 20.12 17.69
N ASN A 237 -21.79 18.99 17.58
CA ASN A 237 -20.95 18.47 18.67
C ASN A 237 -19.72 19.36 18.95
N ILE A 238 -19.11 19.94 17.92
CA ILE A 238 -17.95 20.84 18.05
C ILE A 238 -18.40 22.16 18.63
N LYS A 239 -19.51 22.72 18.12
CA LYS A 239 -20.06 23.99 18.61
C LYS A 239 -20.33 23.95 20.12
N VAL A 240 -21.01 22.91 20.59
CA VAL A 240 -21.32 22.72 22.03
C VAL A 240 -20.03 22.66 22.87
N ILE A 241 -19.00 21.93 22.42
CA ILE A 241 -17.74 21.82 23.17
C ILE A 241 -16.99 23.16 23.22
N LEU A 242 -17.09 23.97 22.17
CA LEU A 242 -16.38 25.25 22.08
C LEU A 242 -17.14 26.40 22.76
N GLU A 243 -18.46 26.29 22.95
CA GLU A 243 -19.26 27.30 23.66
C GLU A 243 -18.83 27.48 25.13
N GLU A 244 -18.34 26.41 25.77
CA GLU A 244 -17.88 26.43 27.16
C GLU A 244 -16.35 26.65 27.30
N LYS A 245 -15.65 26.93 26.20
CA LYS A 245 -14.17 27.00 26.19
C LYS A 245 -13.63 28.25 25.52
N ASN A 246 -12.43 28.67 25.94
CA ASN A 246 -11.66 29.73 25.29
C ASN A 246 -10.68 29.12 24.29
N ILE A 247 -10.70 29.59 23.03
CA ILE A 247 -9.79 29.13 21.99
C ILE A 247 -8.44 29.84 22.14
N ILE A 248 -7.38 29.08 22.38
CA ILE A 248 -6.02 29.60 22.57
C ILE A 248 -5.27 29.62 21.24
N LYS A 249 -5.35 28.52 20.49
CA LYS A 249 -4.58 28.35 19.26
C LYS A 249 -5.26 27.37 18.31
N LYS A 250 -5.09 27.60 17.02
CA LYS A 250 -5.44 26.66 15.95
C LYS A 250 -4.14 26.12 15.37
N ILE A 251 -4.05 24.80 15.24
CA ILE A 251 -2.93 24.13 14.59
C ILE A 251 -3.48 23.45 13.34
N PHE A 252 -3.24 24.06 12.20
CA PHE A 252 -3.70 23.57 10.91
C PHE A 252 -2.56 22.91 10.15
N ILE A 253 -2.73 21.62 9.84
CA ILE A 253 -1.89 20.90 8.89
C ILE A 253 -2.70 20.73 7.61
N LYS A 254 -2.28 21.45 6.57
CA LYS A 254 -2.97 21.54 5.28
C LYS A 254 -3.36 20.15 4.76
N ASN A 255 -4.61 20.01 4.33
CA ASN A 255 -5.19 18.78 3.77
C ASN A 255 -5.11 17.54 4.71
N LYS A 256 -4.89 17.73 6.03
CA LYS A 256 -4.72 16.63 6.98
C LYS A 256 -5.55 16.81 8.26
N LEU A 257 -5.33 17.90 9.01
CA LEU A 257 -6.02 18.10 10.29
C LEU A 257 -6.12 19.57 10.69
N LEU A 258 -7.15 19.88 11.49
CA LEU A 258 -7.25 21.09 12.29
C LEU A 258 -7.41 20.70 13.77
N ASN A 259 -6.43 21.05 14.60
CA ASN A 259 -6.50 20.87 16.04
C ASN A 259 -6.76 22.22 16.72
N ILE A 260 -7.86 22.31 17.45
CA ILE A 260 -8.28 23.50 18.19
C ILE A 260 -7.84 23.32 19.65
N VAL A 261 -6.88 24.12 20.07
CA VAL A 261 -6.38 24.14 21.44
C VAL A 261 -7.23 25.10 22.26
N THR A 262 -7.76 24.59 23.36
CA THR A 262 -8.75 25.27 24.18
C THR A 262 -8.43 25.15 25.67
N ASN A 263 -8.76 26.19 26.43
CA ASN A 263 -8.84 26.15 27.89
C ASN A 263 -10.28 26.30 28.34
N ASP A 264 -10.55 25.89 29.58
CA ASP A 264 -11.85 26.11 30.20
C ASP A 264 -12.07 27.62 30.42
N LYS A 265 -13.34 28.03 30.36
CA LYS A 265 -13.75 29.44 30.51
C LYS A 265 -13.64 29.92 31.94
#